data_AF-A0AAW4KP58-F1
#
_entry.id   AF-A0AAW4KP58-F1
#
_cell.length_a   1.000
_cell.length_b   1.000
_cell.length_c   1.000
_cell.angle_alpha   90.00
_cell.angle_beta   90.00
_cell.angle_gamma   90.00
#
_symmetry.space_group_name_H-M   'P 1'
#
loop_
_entity.id
_entity.type
_entity.pdbx_description
1 polymer ?
#
loop_
_entity_poly.entity_id
_entity_poly.type
_entity_poly.pdbx_seq_one_letter_code
_entity_poly.pdbx_strand_id
1 'polypeptide(L)'
;EQVITTTVIQRLELIVSNDRAGHINTLLLQAADGRLRLRNLLPAFQGRYDVLIVDTQGARSVVVEMAFLASDCALCPGPPEMLAARELRRGKPGLFEELEPYRYLGVALP
;
A
#
# COMPACT_ATOMS: atom_id res chain seq x y z
N GLU A 1 -12.91 -15.81 -11.78
CA GLU A 1 -12.65 -15.90 -10.32
C GLU A 1 -13.20 -14.66 -9.63
N GLN A 2 -13.70 -14.80 -8.41
CA GLN A 2 -14.24 -13.68 -7.64
C GLN A 2 -13.11 -13.07 -6.80
N VAL A 3 -12.69 -11.85 -7.13
CA VAL A 3 -11.56 -11.15 -6.47
C VAL A 3 -11.99 -10.54 -5.12
N ILE A 4 -13.24 -10.09 -5.03
CA ILE A 4 -13.80 -9.40 -3.86
C ILE A 4 -14.68 -10.38 -3.07
N THR A 5 -14.35 -10.61 -1.81
CA THR A 5 -15.08 -11.49 -0.91
C THR A 5 -15.89 -10.70 0.11
N THR A 6 -17.05 -11.23 0.52
CA THR A 6 -17.90 -10.60 1.55
C THR A 6 -17.45 -11.04 2.92
N THR A 7 -17.41 -10.12 3.88
CA THR A 7 -17.15 -10.46 5.29
C THR A 7 -18.47 -10.60 6.06
N VAL A 8 -18.39 -11.03 7.33
CA VAL A 8 -19.54 -11.02 8.26
C VAL A 8 -19.94 -9.60 8.69
N ILE A 9 -19.07 -8.62 8.48
CA ILE A 9 -19.33 -7.21 8.79
C ILE A 9 -20.00 -6.56 7.58
N GLN A 10 -21.18 -6.00 7.79
CA GLN A 10 -21.93 -5.34 6.72
C GLN A 10 -21.13 -4.17 6.13
N ARG A 11 -21.14 -4.06 4.79
CA ARG A 11 -20.41 -3.03 4.02
C ARG A 11 -18.89 -3.10 4.18
N LEU A 12 -18.37 -4.23 4.66
CA LEU A 12 -16.94 -4.54 4.62
C LEU A 12 -16.73 -5.74 3.70
N GLU A 13 -16.08 -5.49 2.57
CA GLU A 13 -15.62 -6.51 1.65
C GLU A 13 -14.10 -6.59 1.71
N LEU A 14 -13.55 -7.75 1.35
CA LEU A 14 -12.13 -8.06 1.49
C LEU A 14 -11.59 -8.66 0.20
N ILE A 15 -10.47 -8.12 -0.27
CA ILE A 15 -9.61 -8.80 -1.26
C ILE A 15 -8.59 -9.57 -0.44
N VAL A 16 -8.72 -10.91 -0.45
CA VAL A 16 -7.78 -11.78 0.26
C VAL A 16 -6.53 -11.95 -0.58
N SER A 17 -5.36 -11.71 0.02
CA SER A 17 -4.09 -11.99 -0.65
C SER A 17 -3.99 -13.47 -0.99
N ASN A 18 -3.73 -13.76 -2.25
CA ASN A 18 -3.39 -15.11 -2.74
C ASN A 18 -1.88 -15.29 -2.91
N ASP A 19 -1.06 -14.32 -2.50
CA ASP A 19 0.39 -14.33 -2.69
C ASP A 19 1.12 -15.11 -1.58
N ARG A 20 0.84 -16.41 -1.49
CA ARG A 20 1.44 -17.29 -0.48
C ARG A 20 2.95 -17.42 -0.62
N ALA A 21 3.48 -17.21 -1.82
CA ALA A 21 4.89 -17.37 -2.15
C ALA A 21 5.67 -16.03 -2.16
N GLY A 22 5.01 -14.89 -1.90
CA GLY A 22 5.67 -13.59 -1.88
C GLY A 22 6.10 -13.09 -3.26
N HIS A 23 5.49 -13.59 -4.34
CA HIS A 23 5.84 -13.27 -5.72
C HIS A 23 5.46 -11.84 -6.11
N ILE A 24 4.52 -11.20 -5.41
CA ILE A 24 4.02 -9.88 -5.80
C ILE A 24 5.15 -8.84 -5.85
N ASN A 25 6.15 -8.95 -4.98
CA ASN A 25 7.31 -8.06 -4.99
C ASN A 25 8.08 -8.16 -6.32
N THR A 26 8.41 -9.38 -6.74
CA THR A 26 9.11 -9.62 -8.01
C THR A 26 8.27 -9.17 -9.20
N LEU A 27 6.98 -9.49 -9.20
CA LEU A 27 6.06 -9.10 -10.28
C LEU A 27 5.94 -7.58 -10.41
N LEU A 28 5.86 -6.85 -9.29
CA LEU A 28 5.81 -5.39 -9.31
C LEU A 28 7.15 -4.79 -9.75
N LEU A 29 8.30 -5.36 -9.35
CA LEU A 29 9.61 -4.88 -9.83
C LEU A 29 9.82 -5.08 -11.33
N GLN A 30 9.20 -6.11 -11.92
CA GLN A 30 9.28 -6.40 -13.35
C GLN A 30 8.25 -5.64 -14.18
N ALA A 31 7.19 -5.12 -13.57
CA ALA A 31 6.17 -4.34 -14.25
C ALA A 31 6.64 -2.89 -14.47
N ALA A 32 6.44 -2.38 -15.69
CA ALA A 32 6.80 -1.00 -16.04
C ALA A 32 6.11 0.05 -15.15
N ASP A 33 4.88 -0.24 -14.71
CA ASP A 33 4.08 0.62 -13.83
C ASP A 33 4.03 0.09 -12.39
N GLY A 34 4.89 -0.84 -11.98
CA GLY A 34 4.72 -1.59 -10.72
C GLY A 34 4.45 -0.74 -9.48
N ARG A 35 5.24 0.32 -9.26
CA ARG A 35 5.05 1.27 -8.16
C ARG A 35 3.77 2.10 -8.27
N LEU A 36 3.24 2.31 -9.47
CA LEU A 36 1.99 3.03 -9.73
C LEU A 36 0.79 2.10 -9.94
N ARG A 37 1.01 0.79 -9.89
CA ARG A 37 0.04 -0.24 -10.32
C ARG A 37 -1.29 -0.11 -9.59
N LEU A 38 -1.25 -0.03 -8.26
CA LEU A 38 -2.47 0.13 -7.46
C LEU A 38 -3.13 1.48 -7.72
N ARG A 39 -2.36 2.57 -7.80
CA ARG A 39 -2.87 3.92 -8.11
C ARG A 39 -3.67 3.94 -9.41
N ASN A 40 -3.15 3.27 -10.44
CA ASN A 40 -3.80 3.15 -11.74
C ASN A 40 -5.10 2.32 -11.70
N LEU A 41 -5.26 1.44 -10.70
CA LEU A 41 -6.45 0.59 -10.52
C LEU A 41 -7.52 1.24 -9.64
N LEU A 42 -7.20 2.26 -8.83
CA LEU A 42 -8.17 2.93 -7.94
C LEU A 42 -9.46 3.41 -8.61
N PRO A 43 -9.46 3.94 -9.85
CA PRO A 43 -10.70 4.36 -10.50
C PRO A 43 -11.77 3.28 -10.59
N ALA A 44 -11.38 1.99 -10.61
CA ALA A 44 -12.32 0.87 -10.61
C ALA A 44 -13.12 0.73 -9.31
N PHE A 45 -12.66 1.36 -8.21
CA PHE A 45 -13.26 1.27 -6.88
C PHE A 45 -14.07 2.51 -6.47
N GLN A 46 -13.84 3.66 -7.11
CA GLN A 46 -14.39 4.97 -6.68
C GLN A 46 -15.92 5.04 -6.61
N GLY A 47 -16.64 4.27 -7.43
CA GLY A 47 -18.11 4.23 -7.42
C GLY A 47 -18.72 3.22 -6.44
N ARG A 48 -17.90 2.39 -5.79
CA ARG A 48 -18.37 1.29 -4.91
C ARG A 48 -17.96 1.45 -3.45
N TYR A 49 -16.87 2.16 -3.19
CA TYR A 49 -16.29 2.25 -1.86
C TYR A 49 -15.95 3.69 -1.51
N ASP A 50 -16.42 4.12 -0.35
CA ASP A 50 -16.04 5.41 0.21
C ASP A 50 -14.61 5.39 0.77
N VAL A 51 -14.14 4.21 1.20
CA VAL A 51 -12.82 4.02 1.83
C VAL A 51 -12.20 2.72 1.35
N LEU A 52 -10.91 2.78 0.98
CA LEU A 52 -10.05 1.60 0.80
C LEU A 52 -9.00 1.59 1.91
N ILE A 53 -8.83 0.42 2.53
CA ILE A 53 -7.76 0.17 3.50
C ILE A 53 -6.80 -0.83 2.87
N VAL A 54 -5.54 -0.42 2.75
CA VAL A 54 -4.46 -1.28 2.24
C VAL A 54 -3.62 -1.75 3.41
N ASP A 55 -3.77 -3.02 3.76
CA ASP A 55 -2.94 -3.68 4.76
C ASP A 55 -1.67 -4.24 4.10
N THR A 56 -0.51 -3.86 4.63
CA THR A 56 0.79 -4.31 4.13
C THR A 56 1.59 -4.94 5.27
N GLN A 57 2.52 -5.82 4.95
CA GLN A 57 3.36 -6.49 5.96
C GLN A 57 4.35 -5.54 6.69
N GLY A 58 4.32 -4.22 6.43
CA GLY A 58 5.09 -3.22 7.17
C GLY A 58 6.61 -3.21 6.90
N ALA A 59 7.13 -4.17 6.14
CA ALA A 59 8.52 -4.22 5.71
C ALA A 59 8.74 -3.38 4.44
N ARG A 60 9.87 -2.65 4.39
CA ARG A 60 10.27 -1.87 3.21
C ARG A 60 10.28 -2.78 1.98
N SER A 61 9.45 -2.44 0.99
CA SER A 61 9.23 -3.25 -0.19
C SER A 61 8.52 -2.43 -1.27
N VAL A 62 8.60 -2.89 -2.51
CA VAL A 62 7.87 -2.27 -3.63
C VAL A 62 6.35 -2.30 -3.41
N VAL A 63 5.84 -3.26 -2.62
CA VAL A 63 4.42 -3.31 -2.23
C VAL A 63 4.05 -2.15 -1.33
N VAL A 64 4.89 -1.84 -0.34
CA VAL A 64 4.67 -0.69 0.56
C VAL A 64 4.78 0.61 -0.22
N GLU A 65 5.79 0.74 -1.09
CA GLU A 65 5.93 1.90 -1.98
C GLU A 65 4.71 2.10 -2.88
N MET A 66 4.21 1.01 -3.49
CA MET A 66 3.01 1.03 -4.33
C MET A 66 1.76 1.43 -3.54
N ALA A 67 1.58 0.87 -2.35
CA ALA A 67 0.48 1.24 -1.45
C ALA A 67 0.56 2.72 -1.07
N PHE A 68 1.76 3.20 -0.73
CA PHE A 68 2.00 4.58 -0.35
C PHE A 68 1.66 5.56 -1.48
N LEU A 69 2.11 5.29 -2.71
CA LEU A 69 1.82 6.10 -3.90
C LEU A 69 0.34 6.11 -4.30
N ALA A 70 -0.43 5.14 -3.84
CA ALA A 70 -1.86 5.03 -4.06
C ALA A 70 -2.72 5.61 -2.92
N SER A 71 -2.11 6.06 -1.82
CA SER A 71 -2.84 6.43 -0.60
C SER A 71 -2.97 7.94 -0.44
N ASP A 72 -4.16 8.40 -0.05
CA ASP A 72 -4.37 9.80 0.39
C ASP A 72 -3.87 10.03 1.83
N CYS A 73 -3.75 8.96 2.63
CA CYS A 73 -3.27 9.00 4.00
C CYS A 73 -2.52 7.70 4.34
N ALA A 74 -1.41 7.80 5.07
CA ALA A 74 -0.65 6.64 5.55
C ALA A 74 -0.71 6.55 7.09
N LEU A 75 -1.29 5.45 7.59
CA LEU A 75 -1.32 5.14 9.01
C LEU A 75 -0.24 4.10 9.34
N CYS A 76 0.57 4.40 10.34
CA CYS A 76 1.70 3.57 10.75
C CYS A 76 1.68 3.38 12.27
N PRO A 77 0.79 2.49 12.78
CA PRO A 77 0.68 2.23 14.21
C PRO A 77 2.02 1.68 14.72
N GLY A 78 2.57 2.34 15.72
CA GLY A 78 3.84 1.96 16.32
C GLY A 78 3.64 0.99 17.49
N PRO A 79 4.56 0.03 17.68
CA PRO A 79 4.61 -0.75 18.92
C PRO A 79 4.79 0.19 20.13
N PRO A 80 4.18 -0.11 21.29
CA PRO A 80 4.31 0.72 22.50
C PRO A 80 5.75 0.72 23.05
N GLU A 81 6.56 -0.27 22.68
CA GLU A 81 7.96 -0.38 23.10
C GLU A 81 8.83 0.71 22.47
N MET A 82 9.52 1.48 23.32
CA MET A 82 10.30 2.65 22.91
C MET A 82 11.34 2.35 21.83
N LEU A 83 12.04 1.21 21.91
CA LEU A 83 13.07 0.84 20.93
C LEU A 83 12.45 0.59 19.55
N ALA A 84 11.41 -0.22 19.49
CA ALA A 84 10.73 -0.54 18.24
C ALA A 84 10.04 0.71 17.63
N ALA A 85 9.49 1.60 18.46
CA ALA A 85 8.98 2.89 18.01
C ALA A 85 10.07 3.81 17.45
N ARG A 86 11.30 3.78 18.00
CA ARG A 86 12.45 4.55 17.48
C ARG A 86 12.92 4.00 16.15
N GLU A 87 13.05 2.69 16.01
CA GLU A 87 13.44 2.06 14.75
C GLU A 87 12.42 2.35 13.64
N LEU A 88 11.13 2.28 13.97
CA LEU A 88 10.07 2.64 13.03
C LEU A 88 10.18 4.11 12.58
N ARG A 89 10.42 5.05 13.50
CA ARG A 89 10.62 6.47 13.13
C ARG A 89 11.87 6.68 12.29
N ARG A 90 12.93 5.92 12.55
CA ARG A 90 14.21 6.03 11.81
C ARG A 90 14.10 5.52 10.38
N GLY A 91 13.28 4.51 10.12
CA GLY A 91 13.08 3.95 8.78
C GLY A 91 12.20 4.82 7.85
N LYS A 92 11.41 5.74 8.40
CA LYS A 92 10.44 6.54 7.63
C LYS A 92 11.06 7.52 6.61
N PRO A 93 12.06 8.36 6.96
CA PRO A 93 12.58 9.37 6.04
C PRO A 93 13.04 8.81 4.70
N GLY A 94 13.70 7.65 4.69
CA GLY A 94 14.19 7.02 3.47
C GLY A 94 13.10 6.58 2.49
N LEU A 95 11.89 6.26 2.97
CA LEU A 95 10.76 5.94 2.09
C LEU A 95 10.26 7.19 1.35
N PHE A 96 10.13 8.32 2.05
CA PHE A 96 9.66 9.56 1.44
C PHE A 96 10.66 10.07 0.39
N GLU A 97 11.95 10.05 0.71
CA GLU A 97 13.01 10.47 -0.21
C GLU A 97 13.01 9.64 -1.50
N GLU A 98 12.79 8.32 -1.41
CA GLU A 98 12.70 7.44 -2.58
C GLU A 98 11.47 7.70 -3.45
N LEU A 99 10.38 8.17 -2.84
CA LEU A 99 9.11 8.38 -3.53
C LEU A 99 8.92 9.83 -4.02
N GLU A 100 9.73 10.77 -3.54
CA GLU A 100 9.66 12.17 -3.94
C GLU A 100 9.67 12.41 -5.47
N PRO A 101 10.44 11.67 -6.29
CA PRO A 101 10.41 11.84 -7.74
C PRO A 101 9.03 11.63 -8.39
N TYR A 102 8.13 10.89 -7.75
CA TYR A 102 6.77 10.68 -8.25
C TYR A 102 5.92 11.95 -8.22
N ARG A 103 6.27 12.95 -7.39
CA ARG A 103 5.60 14.27 -7.42
C ARG A 103 5.76 14.97 -8.76
N TYR A 104 6.89 14.77 -9.46
CA TYR A 104 7.09 15.31 -10.81
C TYR A 104 6.15 14.68 -11.85
N LEU A 105 5.53 13.54 -11.52
CA LEU A 105 4.50 12.87 -12.31
C LEU A 105 3.07 13.23 -11.85
N GLY A 106 2.91 14.24 -10.99
CA GLY A 106 1.60 14.63 -10.45
C GLY A 106 1.07 13.66 -9.39
N VAL A 107 1.94 12.89 -8.74
CA VAL A 107 1.55 12.05 -7.60
C VAL A 107 1.62 12.87 -6.31
N ALA A 108 0.49 13.00 -5.61
CA ALA A 108 0.49 13.52 -4.25
C ALA A 108 0.96 12.40 -3.30
N LEU A 109 1.89 12.72 -2.41
CA LEU A 109 2.35 11.80 -1.37
C LEU A 109 1.62 12.11 -0.06
N PRO A 110 1.14 11.09 0.68
CA PRO A 110 0.46 11.24 1.96
C PRO A 110 1.37 11.65 3.12
#